data_AF-A0A965AIP0-F1
#
_entry.id   AF-A0A965AIP0-F1
#
_cell.length_a   1.000
_cell.length_b   1.000
_cell.length_c   1.000
_cell.angle_alpha   90.00
_cell.angle_beta   90.00
_cell.angle_gamma   90.00
#
_symmetry.space_group_name_H-M   'P 1'
#
loop_
_entity.id
_entity.type
_entity.pdbx_description
1 polymer ?
#
loop_
_entity_poly.entity_id
_entity_poly.type
_entity_poly.pdbx_seq_one_letter_code
_entity_poly.pdbx_strand_id
1 'polypeptide(L)'
;MRSKWCGKQDPRGQGSTSAWRQILWIFVWAFVVSGYHGDISHDAVAAEAVPTVEQSLAEFSPAELQVRYAERRLELARLNLERAERANKLAGRVVGPREVHRLSNHVDLTRRQLAIAKENPRMTAKQTNLASAEVAVANASADLATALKANEMTTDVKLAAVSEINIERLRTILAMAEIRLEMVKRPDYVPSRPTHQRSD
;
A
#
# COMPACT_ATOMS: atom_id res chain seq x y z
N MET A 1 40.26 40.51 -37.34
CA MET A 1 39.91 41.71 -36.53
C MET A 1 38.96 41.28 -35.42
N ARG A 2 39.29 41.64 -34.17
CA ARG A 2 38.42 41.73 -32.97
C ARG A 2 37.78 40.42 -32.45
N SER A 3 37.73 40.11 -31.16
CA SER A 3 38.38 40.60 -29.94
C SER A 3 38.17 39.51 -28.90
N LYS A 4 39.19 39.30 -28.05
CA LYS A 4 39.12 38.55 -26.80
C LYS A 4 38.06 39.14 -25.86
N TRP A 5 37.30 38.28 -25.17
CA TRP A 5 36.83 38.53 -23.81
C TRP A 5 36.95 37.25 -23.00
N CYS A 6 37.86 37.27 -22.03
CA CYS A 6 37.91 36.37 -20.89
C CYS A 6 36.82 36.76 -19.89
N GLY A 7 36.26 35.78 -19.18
CA GLY A 7 35.31 36.03 -18.08
C GLY A 7 34.98 34.79 -17.24
N LYS A 8 35.96 34.32 -16.47
CA LYS A 8 35.89 33.75 -15.09
C LYS A 8 34.66 32.91 -14.65
N GLN A 9 34.93 31.61 -14.44
CA GLN A 9 34.63 30.72 -13.29
C GLN A 9 33.26 30.73 -12.57
N ASP A 10 32.63 29.53 -12.56
CA ASP A 10 31.70 28.91 -11.58
C ASP A 10 32.12 29.09 -10.11
N PRO A 11 31.25 28.99 -9.06
CA PRO A 11 30.22 27.93 -8.89
C PRO A 11 28.93 28.30 -8.09
N ARG A 12 27.99 27.34 -8.00
CA ARG A 12 26.80 27.25 -7.12
C ARG A 12 25.48 27.81 -7.68
N GLY A 13 24.73 26.93 -8.31
CA GLY A 13 23.29 27.03 -8.53
C GLY A 13 22.59 25.74 -8.08
N GLN A 14 22.77 25.37 -6.80
CA GLN A 14 21.96 24.36 -6.12
C GLN A 14 20.57 24.99 -5.91
N GLY A 15 19.50 24.41 -6.44
CA GLY A 15 18.16 24.89 -6.13
C GLY A 15 17.01 24.28 -6.94
N SER A 16 16.36 23.29 -6.34
CA SER A 16 14.90 23.08 -6.45
C SER A 16 14.33 22.47 -7.74
N THR A 17 14.45 21.15 -7.88
CA THR A 17 13.41 20.32 -8.53
C THR A 17 12.91 19.18 -7.64
N SER A 18 13.26 19.18 -6.34
CA SER A 18 12.80 18.18 -5.36
C SER A 18 11.54 18.57 -4.57
N ALA A 19 10.98 19.76 -4.79
CA ALA A 19 9.84 20.27 -4.01
C ALA A 19 8.48 19.60 -4.31
N TRP A 20 8.29 18.99 -5.48
CA TRP A 20 7.01 18.35 -5.83
C TRP A 20 6.86 16.92 -5.31
N ARG A 21 7.95 16.28 -4.89
CA ARG A 21 7.90 14.93 -4.28
C ARG A 21 7.81 14.93 -2.75
N GLN A 22 8.00 16.08 -2.09
CA GLN A 22 7.82 16.22 -0.64
C GLN A 22 6.45 16.76 -0.23
N ILE A 23 5.73 17.48 -1.10
CA ILE A 23 4.39 17.98 -0.79
C ILE A 23 3.35 16.83 -0.71
N LEU A 24 3.56 15.72 -1.42
CA LEU A 24 2.64 14.58 -1.35
C LEU A 24 2.80 13.71 -0.08
N TRP A 25 3.93 13.83 0.64
CA TRP A 25 4.18 13.08 1.88
C TRP A 25 3.78 13.85 3.15
N ILE A 26 3.67 15.19 3.08
CA ILE A 26 3.27 16.01 4.24
C ILE A 26 1.75 16.03 4.43
N PHE A 27 0.93 15.88 3.37
CA PHE A 27 -0.54 15.86 3.52
C PHE A 27 -1.11 14.56 4.10
N VAL A 28 -0.33 13.46 4.15
CA VAL A 28 -0.77 12.21 4.79
C VAL A 28 -0.46 12.19 6.30
N TRP A 29 0.45 13.05 6.79
CA TRP A 29 0.78 13.14 8.21
C TRP A 29 0.11 14.33 8.93
N ALA A 30 -0.26 15.39 8.20
CA ALA A 30 -0.90 16.57 8.80
C ALA A 30 -2.42 16.43 9.04
N PHE A 31 -3.09 15.39 8.54
CA PHE A 31 -4.54 15.18 8.79
C PHE A 31 -4.83 14.37 10.07
N VAL A 32 -3.80 14.04 10.86
CA VAL A 32 -3.96 13.38 12.17
C VAL A 32 -3.91 14.39 13.34
N VAL A 33 -3.62 15.67 13.11
CA VAL A 33 -3.45 16.67 14.20
C VAL A 33 -4.26 17.97 14.07
N SER A 34 -4.94 18.25 12.96
CA SER A 34 -5.67 19.53 12.83
C SER A 34 -7.05 19.37 12.21
N GLY A 35 -8.09 19.33 13.05
CA GLY A 35 -9.47 19.20 12.57
C GLY A 35 -10.56 19.07 13.63
N TYR A 36 -10.43 19.69 14.80
CA TYR A 36 -11.57 20.01 15.68
C TYR A 36 -11.37 21.42 16.22
N HIS A 37 -11.89 22.41 15.52
CA HIS A 37 -12.25 23.72 16.07
C HIS A 37 -13.73 23.90 15.75
N GLY A 38 -14.56 23.29 16.58
CA GLY A 38 -15.97 23.65 16.70
C GLY A 38 -16.14 24.28 18.06
N ASP A 39 -16.48 25.57 18.08
CA ASP A 39 -17.02 26.25 19.26
C ASP A 39 -18.24 25.46 19.76
N ILE A 40 -18.11 24.85 20.93
CA ILE A 40 -19.24 24.30 21.67
C ILE A 40 -19.23 24.95 23.04
N SER A 41 -20.29 25.72 23.24
CA SER A 41 -20.73 26.41 24.45
C SER A 41 -20.45 25.62 25.73
N HIS A 42 -19.96 26.34 26.75
CA HIS A 42 -19.84 25.85 28.12
C HIS A 42 -21.24 25.67 28.75
N ASP A 43 -21.91 24.56 28.44
CA ASP A 43 -22.99 24.04 29.28
C ASP A 43 -22.50 22.73 29.92
N ALA A 44 -22.56 22.70 31.25
CA ALA A 44 -22.07 21.64 32.10
C ALA A 44 -22.85 20.33 31.90
N VAL A 45 -22.45 19.54 30.90
CA VAL A 45 -22.79 18.13 30.82
C VAL A 45 -21.79 17.37 31.68
N ALA A 46 -22.30 16.65 32.68
CA ALA A 46 -21.50 15.78 33.54
C ALA A 46 -20.50 14.98 32.68
N ALA A 47 -19.22 15.09 33.02
CA ALA A 47 -18.15 14.37 32.37
C ALA A 47 -18.34 12.87 32.62
N GLU A 48 -19.14 12.21 31.78
CA GLU A 48 -19.05 10.77 31.63
C GLU A 48 -17.62 10.48 31.18
N ALA A 49 -16.88 9.80 32.05
CA ALA A 49 -15.51 9.42 31.81
C ALA A 49 -15.45 8.59 30.51
N VAL A 50 -14.96 9.21 29.43
CA VAL A 50 -14.65 8.47 28.20
C VAL A 50 -13.57 7.47 28.59
N PRO A 51 -13.83 6.15 28.55
CA PRO A 51 -12.82 5.18 28.93
C PRO A 51 -11.64 5.34 27.98
N THR A 52 -10.45 5.51 28.56
CA THR A 52 -9.21 5.58 27.79
C THR A 52 -9.05 4.29 26.98
N VAL A 53 -8.54 4.40 25.76
CA VAL A 53 -8.36 3.25 24.85
C VAL A 53 -7.63 2.09 25.54
N GLU A 54 -6.71 2.38 26.45
CA GLU A 54 -6.00 1.38 27.27
C GLU A 54 -6.92 0.56 28.20
N GLN A 55 -7.91 1.18 28.85
CA GLN A 55 -8.90 0.44 29.65
C GLN A 55 -9.75 -0.48 28.77
N SER A 56 -10.11 -0.01 27.57
CA SER A 56 -10.88 -0.80 26.59
C SER A 56 -10.09 -1.94 25.95
N LEU A 57 -8.77 -1.99 26.09
CA LEU A 57 -7.93 -3.06 25.56
C LEU A 57 -7.63 -4.14 26.62
N ALA A 58 -7.64 -3.75 27.90
CA ALA A 58 -7.38 -4.66 29.03
C ALA A 58 -8.50 -5.69 29.25
N GLU A 59 -9.71 -5.41 28.76
CA GLU A 59 -10.89 -6.29 28.90
C GLU A 59 -10.92 -7.45 27.90
N PHE A 60 -10.08 -7.42 26.86
CA PHE A 60 -10.13 -8.39 25.76
C PHE A 60 -8.93 -9.33 25.78
N SER A 61 -9.18 -10.60 25.51
CA SER A 61 -8.11 -11.56 25.29
C SER A 61 -7.29 -11.17 24.03
N PRO A 62 -5.99 -11.55 23.95
CA PRO A 62 -5.18 -11.31 22.75
C PRO A 62 -5.80 -11.86 21.46
N ALA A 63 -6.55 -12.97 21.56
CA ALA A 63 -7.27 -13.56 20.44
C ALA A 63 -8.41 -12.67 19.94
N GLU A 64 -9.22 -12.13 20.85
CA GLU A 64 -10.31 -11.21 20.52
C GLU A 64 -9.78 -9.90 19.92
N LEU A 65 -8.69 -9.38 20.48
CA LEU A 65 -8.01 -8.21 19.91
C LEU A 65 -7.53 -8.45 18.48
N GLN A 66 -7.02 -9.65 18.20
CA GLN A 66 -6.58 -10.01 16.85
C GLN A 66 -7.75 -10.08 15.85
N VAL A 67 -8.88 -10.65 16.25
CA VAL A 67 -10.09 -10.67 15.42
C VAL A 67 -10.58 -9.24 15.17
N ARG A 68 -10.71 -8.42 16.22
CA ARG A 68 -11.14 -7.01 16.10
C ARG A 68 -10.21 -6.21 15.20
N TYR A 69 -8.89 -6.42 15.31
CA TYR A 69 -7.92 -5.80 14.42
C TYR A 69 -8.13 -6.22 12.96
N ALA A 70 -8.31 -7.52 12.70
CA ALA A 70 -8.55 -8.03 11.35
C ALA A 70 -9.87 -7.49 10.76
N GLU A 71 -10.92 -7.32 11.57
CA GLU A 71 -12.18 -6.70 11.15
C GLU A 71 -11.99 -5.23 10.74
N ARG A 72 -11.29 -4.44 11.56
CA ARG A 72 -10.99 -3.04 11.24
C ARG A 72 -10.11 -2.91 10.01
N ARG A 73 -9.18 -3.85 9.80
CA ARG A 73 -8.34 -3.88 8.60
C ARG A 73 -9.14 -4.19 7.33
N LEU A 74 -10.07 -5.14 7.40
CA LEU A 74 -10.97 -5.43 6.28
C LEU A 74 -11.85 -4.23 5.96
N GLU A 75 -12.36 -3.54 6.97
CA GLU A 75 -13.19 -2.35 6.77
C GLU A 75 -12.41 -1.22 6.10
N LEU A 76 -11.17 -0.98 6.53
CA LEU A 76 -10.30 -0.01 5.88
C LEU A 76 -10.03 -0.39 4.40
N ALA A 77 -9.80 -1.67 4.11
CA ALA A 77 -9.60 -2.13 2.73
C ALA A 77 -10.84 -1.87 1.85
N ARG A 78 -12.04 -2.10 2.38
CA ARG A 78 -13.31 -1.82 1.68
C ARG A 78 -13.50 -0.33 1.42
N LEU A 79 -13.25 0.52 2.42
CA LEU A 79 -13.37 1.96 2.28
C LEU A 79 -12.39 2.52 1.23
N ASN A 80 -11.18 1.96 1.15
CA ASN A 80 -10.21 2.34 0.11
C ASN A 80 -10.70 1.97 -1.30
N LEU A 81 -11.24 0.76 -1.48
CA LEU A 81 -11.83 0.34 -2.76
C LEU A 81 -13.03 1.22 -3.13
N GLU A 82 -13.96 1.42 -2.18
CA GLU A 82 -15.15 2.24 -2.40
C GLU A 82 -14.77 3.68 -2.76
N ARG A 83 -13.77 4.26 -2.09
CA ARG A 83 -13.25 5.59 -2.42
C ARG A 83 -12.76 5.65 -3.87
N ALA A 84 -12.01 4.64 -4.33
CA ALA A 84 -11.54 4.56 -5.70
C ALA A 84 -12.69 4.44 -6.71
N GLU A 85 -13.68 3.60 -6.42
CA GLU A 85 -14.86 3.42 -7.28
C GLU A 85 -15.73 4.68 -7.33
N ARG A 86 -15.96 5.34 -6.19
CA ARG A 86 -16.69 6.62 -6.13
C ARG A 86 -15.94 7.72 -6.90
N ALA A 87 -14.62 7.81 -6.75
CA ALA A 87 -13.82 8.76 -7.54
C ALA A 87 -13.97 8.51 -9.05
N ASN A 88 -13.99 7.25 -9.48
CA ASN A 88 -14.19 6.89 -10.88
C ASN A 88 -15.60 7.23 -11.40
N LYS A 89 -16.63 7.11 -10.56
CA LYS A 89 -18.01 7.50 -10.89
C LYS A 89 -18.17 9.02 -11.01
N LEU A 90 -17.55 9.79 -10.11
CA LEU A 90 -17.74 11.25 -10.03
C LEU A 90 -16.87 12.05 -11.00
N ALA A 91 -15.63 11.62 -11.19
CA ALA A 91 -14.62 12.39 -11.93
C ALA A 91 -14.07 11.66 -13.17
N GLY A 92 -14.65 10.49 -13.51
CA GLY A 92 -14.32 9.75 -14.73
C GLY A 92 -12.93 9.10 -14.70
N ARG A 93 -12.86 7.80 -14.38
CA ARG A 93 -11.65 6.95 -14.46
C ARG A 93 -10.36 7.55 -13.84
N VAL A 94 -10.47 8.38 -12.81
CA VAL A 94 -9.33 8.98 -12.08
C VAL A 94 -8.39 7.92 -11.51
N VAL A 95 -8.97 6.83 -10.99
CA VAL A 95 -8.23 5.66 -10.52
C VAL A 95 -8.23 4.62 -11.63
N GLY A 96 -7.05 4.32 -12.17
CA GLY A 96 -6.90 3.36 -13.26
C GLY A 96 -7.39 1.95 -12.88
N PRO A 97 -7.80 1.13 -13.86
CA PRO A 97 -8.36 -0.21 -13.62
C PRO A 97 -7.39 -1.14 -12.87
N ARG A 98 -6.09 -0.97 -13.06
CA ARG A 98 -5.04 -1.69 -12.33
C ARG A 98 -5.10 -1.44 -10.82
N GLU A 99 -5.28 -0.19 -10.42
CA GLU A 99 -5.32 0.16 -9.00
C GLU A 99 -6.62 -0.30 -8.34
N VAL A 100 -7.74 -0.19 -9.04
CA VAL A 100 -9.03 -0.77 -8.60
C VAL A 100 -8.88 -2.27 -8.38
N HIS A 101 -8.25 -2.99 -9.32
CA HIS A 101 -8.02 -4.42 -9.19
C HIS A 101 -7.12 -4.76 -7.99
N ARG A 102 -6.04 -4.00 -7.78
CA ARG A 102 -5.15 -4.15 -6.61
C ARG A 102 -5.89 -3.97 -5.28
N LEU A 103 -6.77 -2.97 -5.20
CA LEU A 103 -7.61 -2.71 -4.02
C LEU A 103 -8.62 -3.85 -3.80
N SER A 104 -9.23 -4.36 -4.87
CA SER A 104 -10.10 -5.55 -4.79
C SER A 104 -9.36 -6.77 -4.24
N ASN A 105 -8.18 -7.08 -4.78
CA ASN A 105 -7.35 -8.19 -4.30
C ASN A 105 -6.92 -7.98 -2.83
N HIS A 106 -6.72 -6.74 -2.39
CA HIS A 106 -6.44 -6.43 -0.99
C HIS A 106 -7.63 -6.67 -0.06
N VAL A 107 -8.86 -6.36 -0.51
CA VAL A 107 -10.10 -6.70 0.21
C VAL A 107 -10.24 -8.22 0.35
N ASP A 108 -9.99 -8.97 -0.73
CA ASP A 108 -10.09 -10.43 -0.68
C ASP A 108 -9.02 -11.05 0.23
N LEU A 109 -7.80 -10.53 0.22
CA LEU A 109 -6.73 -10.94 1.13
C LEU A 109 -7.13 -10.73 2.59
N THR A 110 -7.59 -9.53 2.92
CA THR A 110 -7.96 -9.16 4.30
C THR A 110 -9.19 -9.93 4.76
N ARG A 111 -10.12 -10.26 3.86
CA ARG A 111 -11.25 -11.16 4.16
C ARG A 111 -10.77 -12.57 4.52
N ARG A 112 -9.83 -13.15 3.76
CA ARG A 112 -9.24 -14.46 4.08
C ARG A 112 -8.48 -14.44 5.41
N GLN A 113 -7.71 -13.37 5.67
CA GLN A 113 -7.00 -13.19 6.94
C GLN A 113 -7.97 -13.10 8.13
N LEU A 114 -9.12 -12.43 7.96
CA LEU A 114 -10.15 -12.39 8.99
C LEU A 114 -10.75 -13.78 9.26
N ALA A 115 -11.04 -14.56 8.21
CA ALA A 115 -11.53 -15.92 8.37
C ALA A 115 -10.53 -16.79 9.15
N ILE A 116 -9.24 -16.72 8.80
CA ILE A 116 -8.15 -17.40 9.52
C ILE A 116 -8.09 -16.95 10.99
N ALA A 117 -8.18 -15.65 11.25
CA ALA A 117 -8.14 -15.12 12.62
C ALA A 117 -9.34 -15.60 13.47
N LYS A 118 -10.52 -15.78 12.87
CA LYS A 118 -11.71 -16.32 13.54
C LYS A 118 -11.63 -17.81 13.79
N GLU A 119 -11.08 -18.57 12.85
CA GLU A 119 -10.96 -20.03 12.95
C GLU A 119 -9.84 -20.47 13.90
N ASN A 120 -8.69 -19.80 13.86
CA ASN A 120 -7.54 -20.17 14.68
C ASN A 120 -6.67 -18.97 15.06
N PRO A 121 -7.01 -18.25 16.15
CA PRO A 121 -6.29 -17.05 16.58
C PRO A 121 -4.80 -17.27 16.83
N ARG A 122 -4.36 -18.51 17.09
CA ARG A 122 -2.97 -18.84 17.44
C ARG A 122 -2.11 -19.34 16.26
N MET A 123 -2.69 -19.69 15.10
CA MET A 123 -1.96 -20.24 13.92
C MET A 123 -1.85 -19.27 12.73
N THR A 124 -1.84 -17.97 12.98
CA THR A 124 -2.10 -16.98 11.94
C THR A 124 -0.95 -16.72 10.96
N ALA A 125 0.31 -16.90 11.35
CA ALA A 125 1.45 -16.45 10.55
C ALA A 125 1.63 -17.24 9.23
N LYS A 126 1.56 -18.57 9.25
CA LYS A 126 1.80 -19.40 8.04
C LYS A 126 0.69 -19.20 7.00
N GLN A 127 -0.57 -19.29 7.41
CA GLN A 127 -1.72 -19.11 6.51
C GLN A 127 -1.81 -17.65 6.00
N THR A 128 -1.49 -16.66 6.83
CA THR A 128 -1.42 -15.24 6.40
C THR A 128 -0.32 -15.02 5.38
N ASN A 129 0.86 -15.63 5.58
CA ASN A 129 1.97 -15.54 4.63
C ASN A 129 1.63 -16.22 3.30
N LEU A 130 0.92 -17.36 3.35
CA LEU A 130 0.47 -18.07 2.15
C LEU A 130 -0.50 -17.20 1.35
N ALA A 131 -1.57 -16.72 1.99
CA ALA A 131 -2.56 -15.86 1.33
C ALA A 131 -1.92 -14.58 0.75
N SER A 132 -0.95 -13.99 1.45
CA SER A 132 -0.24 -12.81 0.97
C SER A 132 0.65 -13.12 -0.25
N ALA A 133 1.29 -14.29 -0.28
CA ALA A 133 2.09 -14.73 -1.41
C ALA A 133 1.22 -15.04 -2.64
N GLU A 134 0.04 -15.66 -2.45
CA GLU A 134 -0.93 -15.89 -3.54
C GLU A 134 -1.38 -14.58 -4.19
N VAL A 135 -1.69 -13.56 -3.37
CA VAL A 135 -2.10 -12.24 -3.88
C VAL A 135 -0.96 -11.51 -4.58
N ALA A 136 0.28 -11.69 -4.14
CA ALA A 136 1.45 -11.15 -4.85
C ALA A 136 1.58 -11.75 -6.26
N VAL A 137 1.39 -13.06 -6.41
CA VAL A 137 1.38 -13.75 -7.72
C VAL A 137 0.22 -13.25 -8.59
N ALA A 138 -0.99 -13.15 -8.03
CA ALA A 138 -2.16 -12.67 -8.76
C ALA A 138 -1.96 -11.23 -9.28
N ASN A 139 -1.41 -10.33 -8.45
CA ASN A 139 -1.12 -8.96 -8.87
C ASN A 139 -0.02 -8.91 -9.96
N ALA A 140 1.10 -9.61 -9.75
CA ALA A 140 2.22 -9.60 -10.68
C ALA A 140 1.84 -10.20 -12.06
N SER A 141 1.05 -11.27 -12.06
CA SER A 141 0.54 -11.88 -13.30
C SER A 141 -0.44 -10.97 -14.03
N ALA A 142 -1.39 -10.33 -13.32
CA ALA A 142 -2.30 -9.36 -13.91
C ALA A 142 -1.57 -8.14 -14.51
N ASP A 143 -0.52 -7.67 -13.83
CA ASP A 143 0.31 -6.56 -14.32
C ASP A 143 1.05 -6.93 -15.60
N LEU A 144 1.66 -8.11 -15.66
CA LEU A 144 2.34 -8.61 -16.86
C LEU A 144 1.35 -8.81 -18.01
N ALA A 145 0.21 -9.45 -17.76
CA ALA A 145 -0.82 -9.67 -18.77
C ALA A 145 -1.36 -8.35 -19.35
N THR A 146 -1.58 -7.34 -18.50
CA THR A 146 -2.01 -6.01 -18.94
C THR A 146 -0.96 -5.34 -19.82
N ALA A 147 0.31 -5.45 -19.45
CA ALA A 147 1.40 -4.85 -20.23
C ALA A 147 1.59 -5.54 -21.59
N LEU A 148 1.50 -6.87 -21.65
CA LEU A 148 1.56 -7.62 -22.90
C LEU A 148 0.39 -7.26 -23.83
N LYS A 149 -0.83 -7.23 -23.29
CA LYS A 149 -2.02 -6.83 -24.04
C LYS A 149 -1.94 -5.40 -24.58
N ALA A 150 -1.35 -4.46 -23.84
CA ALA A 150 -1.14 -3.10 -24.31
C ALA A 150 -0.17 -3.06 -25.50
N ASN A 151 0.87 -3.89 -25.49
CA ASN A 151 1.79 -4.02 -26.61
C ASN A 151 1.14 -4.69 -27.82
N GLU A 152 0.30 -5.71 -27.63
CA GLU A 152 -0.48 -6.34 -28.71
C GLU A 152 -1.42 -5.36 -29.41
N MET A 153 -1.97 -4.38 -28.67
CA MET A 153 -2.83 -3.33 -29.21
C MET A 153 -2.06 -2.22 -29.93
N THR A 154 -0.73 -2.22 -29.84
CA THR A 154 0.11 -1.23 -30.52
C THR A 154 0.53 -1.77 -31.88
N THR A 155 0.11 -1.11 -32.96
CA THR A 155 0.33 -1.56 -34.33
C THR A 155 1.77 -1.36 -34.83
N ASP A 156 2.51 -0.41 -34.25
CA ASP A 156 3.92 -0.18 -34.56
C ASP A 156 4.81 -0.75 -33.47
N VAL A 157 5.63 -1.75 -33.83
CA VAL A 157 6.56 -2.46 -32.93
C VAL A 157 7.60 -1.50 -32.34
N LYS A 158 7.93 -0.40 -33.04
CA LYS A 158 8.85 0.64 -32.53
C LYS A 158 8.20 1.57 -31.50
N LEU A 159 6.89 1.52 -31.36
CA LEU A 159 6.09 2.35 -30.44
C LEU A 159 5.41 1.52 -29.36
N ALA A 160 5.96 0.35 -29.01
CA ALA A 160 5.41 -0.50 -27.95
C ALA A 160 4.99 0.34 -26.72
N ALA A 161 3.71 0.26 -26.35
CA ALA A 161 3.15 1.02 -25.23
C ALA A 161 3.91 0.81 -23.92
N VAL A 162 4.49 -0.38 -23.75
CA VAL A 162 5.37 -0.75 -22.65
C VAL A 162 6.70 -1.23 -23.22
N SER A 163 7.79 -0.59 -22.81
CA SER A 163 9.14 -0.97 -23.23
C SER A 163 9.52 -2.40 -22.78
N GLU A 164 10.39 -3.05 -23.56
CA GLU A 164 10.86 -4.42 -23.29
C GLU A 164 11.49 -4.56 -21.89
N ILE A 165 12.29 -3.58 -21.46
CA ILE A 165 12.88 -3.59 -20.11
C ILE A 165 11.82 -3.58 -19.00
N ASN A 166 10.67 -2.93 -19.22
CA ASN A 166 9.58 -2.93 -18.26
C ASN A 166 8.81 -4.27 -18.27
N ILE A 167 8.67 -4.91 -19.43
CA ILE A 167 8.15 -6.28 -19.51
C ILE A 167 9.05 -7.25 -18.75
N GLU A 168 10.36 -7.15 -18.93
CA GLU A 168 11.31 -8.04 -18.25
C GLU A 168 11.31 -7.82 -16.73
N ARG A 169 11.21 -6.56 -16.29
CA ARG A 169 10.99 -6.23 -14.88
C ARG A 169 9.72 -6.88 -14.34
N LEU A 170 8.61 -6.85 -15.07
CA LEU A 170 7.35 -7.48 -14.63
C LEU A 170 7.46 -9.01 -14.57
N ARG A 171 8.14 -9.64 -15.52
CA ARG A 171 8.47 -11.08 -15.47
C ARG A 171 9.30 -11.43 -14.24
N THR A 172 10.31 -10.62 -13.94
CA THR A 172 11.15 -10.80 -12.75
C THR A 172 10.32 -10.70 -11.47
N ILE A 173 9.43 -9.71 -11.38
CA ILE A 173 8.53 -9.55 -10.23
C ILE A 173 7.60 -10.77 -10.08
N LEU A 174 7.04 -11.29 -11.18
CA LEU A 174 6.22 -12.49 -11.15
C LEU A 174 7.03 -13.71 -10.66
N ALA A 175 8.22 -13.94 -11.22
CA ALA A 175 9.09 -15.04 -10.81
C ALA A 175 9.45 -14.96 -9.32
N MET A 176 9.78 -13.77 -8.80
CA MET A 176 10.02 -13.57 -7.37
C MET A 176 8.79 -13.88 -6.52
N ALA A 177 7.59 -13.52 -6.97
CA ALA A 177 6.35 -13.81 -6.27
C ALA A 177 6.05 -15.32 -6.26
N GLU A 178 6.29 -16.01 -7.37
CA GLU A 178 6.14 -17.46 -7.50
C GLU A 178 7.12 -18.22 -6.61
N ILE A 179 8.41 -17.83 -6.61
CA ILE A 179 9.42 -18.38 -5.71
C ILE A 179 9.00 -18.20 -4.25
N ARG A 180 8.51 -17.00 -3.88
CA ARG A 180 8.02 -16.74 -2.54
C ARG A 180 6.83 -17.63 -2.18
N LEU A 181 5.88 -17.82 -3.09
CA LEU A 181 4.74 -18.71 -2.89
C LEU A 181 5.20 -20.15 -2.68
N GLU A 182 6.15 -20.62 -3.49
CA GLU A 182 6.73 -21.95 -3.37
C GLU A 182 7.44 -22.13 -2.01
N MET A 183 8.27 -21.17 -1.61
CA MET A 183 8.94 -21.18 -0.31
C MET A 183 7.92 -21.28 0.83
N VAL A 184 6.85 -20.49 0.82
CA VAL A 184 5.84 -20.50 1.88
C VAL A 184 5.00 -21.78 1.91
N LYS A 185 4.87 -22.48 0.77
CA LYS A 185 4.21 -23.79 0.70
C LYS A 185 5.06 -24.91 1.29
N ARG A 186 6.40 -24.77 1.33
CA ARG A 186 7.29 -25.81 1.88
C ARG A 186 7.01 -26.02 3.37
N PRO A 187 6.94 -27.27 3.85
CA PRO A 187 6.65 -27.56 5.25
C PRO A 187 7.70 -27.00 6.21
N ASP A 188 8.96 -26.96 5.78
CA ASP A 188 10.12 -26.63 6.61
C ASP A 188 10.52 -25.15 6.53
N TYR A 189 9.78 -24.34 5.77
CA TYR A 189 10.09 -22.93 5.60
C TYR A 189 9.70 -22.13 6.84
N VAL A 190 10.70 -21.59 7.52
CA VAL A 190 10.54 -20.61 8.60
C VAL A 190 10.83 -19.23 8.01
N PRO A 191 9.85 -18.31 7.98
CA PRO A 191 10.12 -16.93 7.58
C PRO A 191 11.19 -16.34 8.49
N SER A 192 12.26 -15.79 7.90
CA SER A 192 13.27 -15.07 8.66
C SER A 192 12.58 -13.93 9.43
N ARG A 193 12.77 -13.90 10.76
CA ARG A 193 12.32 -12.76 11.56
C ARG A 193 13.05 -11.52 11.04
N PRO A 194 12.37 -10.38 10.84
CA PRO A 194 13.07 -9.15 10.51
C PRO A 194 14.03 -8.85 11.67
N THR A 195 15.33 -8.94 11.39
CA THR A 195 16.37 -8.53 12.33
C THR A 195 16.24 -7.02 12.47
N HIS A 196 15.59 -6.56 13.55
CA HIS A 196 15.81 -5.20 14.03
C HIS A 196 17.28 -5.15 14.46
N GLN A 197 18.16 -4.71 13.56
CA GLN A 197 19.48 -4.25 13.94
C GLN A 197 19.22 -3.03 14.84
N ARG A 198 19.27 -3.23 16.16
CA ARG A 198 19.56 -2.15 17.10
C ARG A 198 20.99 -1.74 16.77
N SER A 199 21.13 -0.63 16.08
CA SER A 199 22.37 0.14 16.12
C SER A 199 22.44 0.74 17.52
N ASP A 200 23.35 0.22 18.34
CA ASP A 200 23.79 0.85 19.57
C ASP A 200 24.54 2.17 19.27
#